data_AF-A0A7S4MWR7-F1
#
_entry.id   AF-A0A7S4MWR7-F1
#
_cell.length_a   1.000
_cell.length_b   1.000
_cell.length_c   1.000
_cell.angle_alpha   90.00
_cell.angle_beta   90.00
_cell.angle_gamma   90.00
#
_symmetry.space_group_name_H-M   'P 1'
#
loop_
_entity.id
_entity.type
_entity.pdbx_description
1 polymer ?
#
loop_
_entity_poly.entity_id
_entity_poly.type
_entity_poly.pdbx_seq_one_letter_code
_entity_poly.pdbx_strand_id
1 'polypeptide(L)'
;AEDGIRASAEDGDVHVATFNLLCPAYRRIEGQDDAVRESMYPPVYLQRHAEILQLPLWNRADIICAQEFWYECQEVFDMYVRALRPRYRMHGLQRTDGMKTRPE
;
A
#
# COMPACT_ATOMS: atom_id res chain seq x y z
N ALA A 1 0.83 -20.85 -23.23
CA ALA A 1 1.83 -19.83 -23.58
C ALA A 1 2.04 -18.99 -22.34
N GLU A 2 3.03 -19.37 -21.54
CA GLU A 2 3.42 -18.64 -20.34
C GLU A 2 4.63 -17.78 -20.71
N ASP A 3 4.34 -16.57 -21.20
CA ASP A 3 5.37 -15.54 -21.34
C ASP A 3 5.68 -15.01 -19.93
N GLY A 4 6.45 -15.80 -19.19
CA GLY A 4 7.09 -15.34 -17.96
C GLY A 4 7.95 -14.14 -18.32
N ILE A 5 7.69 -13.01 -17.66
CA ILE A 5 8.47 -11.77 -17.80
C ILE A 5 9.94 -12.12 -17.54
N ARG A 6 10.72 -12.26 -18.61
CA ARG A 6 12.17 -12.37 -18.55
C ARG A 6 12.72 -10.95 -18.66
N ALA A 7 13.16 -10.39 -17.53
CA ALA A 7 14.00 -9.22 -17.55
C ALA A 7 15.37 -9.63 -18.14
N SER A 8 15.64 -9.25 -19.39
CA SER A 8 17.02 -9.16 -19.88
C SER A 8 17.57 -7.84 -19.36
N ALA A 9 18.26 -7.87 -18.23
CA ALA A 9 18.97 -6.71 -17.74
C ALA A 9 20.20 -6.48 -18.65
N GLU A 10 20.10 -5.52 -19.56
CA GLU A 10 21.30 -4.83 -20.02
C GLU A 10 21.70 -3.86 -18.90
N ASP A 11 22.75 -4.24 -18.17
CA ASP A 11 23.57 -3.42 -17.26
C ASP A 11 22.84 -2.34 -16.43
N GLY A 12 21.98 -2.77 -15.50
CA GLY A 12 21.33 -1.89 -14.52
C GLY A 12 20.88 -2.62 -13.25
N ASP A 13 21.07 -1.98 -12.10
CA ASP A 13 20.57 -2.45 -10.80
C ASP A 13 19.05 -2.25 -10.71
N VAL A 14 18.33 -3.23 -10.15
CA VAL A 14 16.89 -3.11 -9.84
C VAL A 14 16.71 -2.96 -8.35
N HIS A 15 16.10 -1.86 -7.93
CA HIS A 15 15.81 -1.59 -6.53
C HIS A 15 14.38 -1.99 -6.17
N VAL A 16 14.25 -2.94 -5.26
CA VAL A 16 12.96 -3.44 -4.76
C VAL A 16 12.77 -3.01 -3.31
N ALA A 17 11.63 -2.40 -3.01
CA ALA A 17 11.25 -2.04 -1.65
C ALA A 17 10.04 -2.85 -1.19
N THR A 18 10.06 -3.28 0.07
CA THR A 18 8.88 -3.81 0.76
C THR A 18 8.52 -2.90 1.92
N PHE A 19 7.25 -2.59 2.08
CA PHE A 19 6.79 -1.69 3.13
C PHE A 19 5.43 -2.11 3.67
N ASN A 20 5.34 -2.35 4.97
CA ASN A 20 4.09 -2.63 5.64
C ASN A 20 3.43 -1.29 6.03
N LEU A 21 2.26 -1.01 5.48
CA LEU A 21 1.55 0.25 5.69
C LEU A 21 0.82 0.33 7.02
N LEU A 22 0.70 -0.80 7.73
CA LEU A 22 -0.07 -0.97 8.96
C LEU A 22 -1.49 -0.42 8.81
N CYS A 23 -2.43 -1.29 8.45
CA CYS A 23 -3.82 -0.89 8.22
C CYS A 23 -4.37 -0.15 9.46
N PRO A 24 -5.00 1.02 9.31
CA PRO A 24 -5.59 1.75 10.44
C PRO A 24 -6.57 0.92 11.29
N ALA A 25 -7.23 -0.07 10.69
CA ALA A 25 -8.11 -1.00 11.41
C ALA A 25 -7.37 -1.98 12.33
N TYR A 26 -6.06 -2.16 12.15
CA TYR A 26 -5.21 -3.01 12.99
C TYR A 26 -4.42 -2.19 14.01
N ARG A 27 -4.16 -0.91 13.73
CA ARG A 27 -3.37 -0.04 14.61
C ARG A 27 -4.14 0.35 15.86
N ARG A 28 -3.61 -0.03 17.02
CA ARG A 28 -4.09 0.42 18.35
C ARG A 28 -3.54 1.81 18.66
N ILE A 29 -4.31 2.63 19.36
CA ILE A 29 -3.84 3.93 19.86
C ILE A 29 -3.30 3.74 21.27
N GLU A 30 -2.02 4.04 21.46
CA GLU A 30 -1.35 3.95 22.76
C GLU A 30 -2.05 4.84 23.80
N GLY A 31 -2.19 4.32 25.01
CA GLY A 31 -2.84 5.04 26.12
C GLY A 31 -4.37 5.07 26.05
N GLN A 32 -4.99 4.36 25.11
CA GLN A 32 -6.45 4.15 25.07
C GLN A 32 -6.81 2.68 25.29
N ASP A 33 -8.12 2.40 25.39
CA ASP A 33 -8.66 1.04 25.47
C ASP A 33 -8.21 0.20 24.26
N ASP A 34 -7.93 -1.08 24.50
CA ASP A 34 -7.57 -2.09 23.51
C ASP A 34 -8.62 -2.31 22.41
N ALA A 35 -9.84 -1.77 22.54
CA ALA A 35 -10.84 -1.73 21.48
C ALA A 35 -10.64 -0.56 20.50
N VAL A 36 -9.92 0.50 20.89
CA VAL A 36 -9.76 1.69 20.07
C VAL A 36 -8.77 1.43 18.94
N ARG A 37 -9.18 1.77 17.71
CA ARG A 37 -8.35 1.66 16.50
C ARG A 37 -8.14 3.03 15.89
N GLU A 38 -7.01 3.19 15.21
CA GLU A 38 -6.72 4.40 14.43
C GLU A 38 -7.79 4.67 13.37
N SER A 39 -8.38 3.63 12.79
CA SER A 39 -9.49 3.75 11.83
C SER A 39 -10.71 4.52 12.36
N MET A 40 -10.85 4.68 13.68
CA MET A 40 -11.90 5.48 14.31
C MET A 40 -11.63 7.00 14.24
N TYR A 41 -10.44 7.43 13.81
CA TYR A 41 -10.01 8.83 13.79
C TYR A 41 -9.43 9.23 12.43
N PRO A 42 -10.28 9.73 11.50
CA PRO A 42 -9.85 10.16 10.17
C PRO A 42 -8.64 11.09 10.11
N PRO A 43 -8.57 12.17 10.91
CA PRO A 43 -7.41 13.05 10.87
C PRO A 43 -6.09 12.34 11.15
N VAL A 44 -6.11 11.31 12.01
CA VAL A 44 -4.91 10.58 12.43
C VAL A 44 -4.41 9.67 11.33
N TYR A 45 -5.27 8.81 10.76
CA TYR A 45 -4.81 7.91 9.70
C TYR A 45 -4.46 8.66 8.41
N LEU A 46 -5.18 9.74 8.09
CA LEU A 46 -4.90 10.55 6.89
C LEU A 46 -3.53 11.21 7.00
N GLN A 47 -3.24 11.83 8.14
CA GLN A 47 -1.93 12.43 8.39
C GLN A 47 -0.82 11.38 8.29
N ARG A 48 -0.97 10.23 8.95
CA ARG A 48 0.04 9.17 8.92
C ARG A 48 0.30 8.65 7.50
N HIS A 49 -0.74 8.42 6.70
CA HIS A 49 -0.57 7.96 5.33
C HIS A 49 0.06 9.05 4.43
N ALA A 50 -0.22 10.34 4.68
CA ALA A 50 0.46 11.43 3.99
C ALA A 50 1.96 11.48 4.32
N GLU A 51 2.33 11.28 5.58
CA GLU A 51 3.72 11.17 6.03
C GLU A 51 4.43 9.94 5.44
N ILE A 52 3.74 8.79 5.37
CA ILE A 52 4.27 7.59 4.71
C ILE A 52 4.62 7.87 3.25
N LEU A 53 3.77 8.60 2.52
CA LEU A 53 4.02 8.94 1.11
C LEU A 53 5.20 9.91 0.91
N GLN A 54 5.68 10.57 1.96
CA GLN A 54 6.92 11.37 1.92
C GLN A 54 8.20 10.53 2.06
N LEU A 55 8.08 9.23 2.38
CA LEU A 55 9.25 8.37 2.51
C LEU A 55 10.02 8.24 1.18
N PRO A 56 11.36 8.29 1.17
CA PRO A 56 12.14 8.21 -0.06
C PRO A 56 11.94 6.93 -0.88
N LEU A 57 11.43 5.84 -0.27
CA LEU A 57 11.22 4.59 -0.98
C LEU A 57 10.29 4.76 -2.19
N TRP A 58 9.29 5.65 -2.09
CA TRP A 58 8.29 5.86 -3.14
C TRP A 58 8.84 6.53 -4.39
N ASN A 59 10.02 7.14 -4.33
CA ASN A 59 10.67 7.75 -5.50
C ASN A 59 12.01 7.09 -5.90
N ARG A 60 12.57 6.20 -5.07
CA ARG A 60 13.86 5.52 -5.33
C ARG A 60 13.73 4.07 -5.78
N ALA A 61 12.65 3.39 -5.45
CA ALA A 61 12.46 1.99 -5.84
C ALA A 61 11.88 1.88 -7.26
N ASP A 62 12.27 0.83 -7.98
CA ASP A 62 11.68 0.47 -9.26
C ASP A 62 10.42 -0.38 -9.06
N ILE A 63 10.43 -1.23 -8.03
CA ILE A 63 9.33 -2.10 -7.63
C ILE A 63 9.04 -1.91 -6.15
N ILE A 64 7.75 -1.73 -5.82
CA ILE A 64 7.30 -1.57 -4.44
C ILE A 64 6.23 -2.61 -4.11
N CYS A 65 6.50 -3.40 -3.08
CA CYS A 65 5.57 -4.35 -2.49
C CYS A 65 5.02 -3.76 -1.19
N ALA A 66 3.75 -3.33 -1.19
CA ALA A 66 3.11 -2.80 0.00
C ALA A 66 2.18 -3.84 0.65
N GLN A 67 2.30 -4.04 1.97
CA GLN A 67 1.42 -4.92 2.75
C GLN A 67 0.49 -4.12 3.66
N GLU A 68 -0.59 -4.77 4.12
CA GLU A 68 -1.62 -4.18 4.99
C GLU A 68 -2.21 -2.87 4.47
N PHE A 69 -2.37 -2.77 3.15
CA PHE A 69 -3.09 -1.66 2.53
C PHE A 69 -4.57 -1.68 2.95
N TRP A 70 -5.11 -0.53 3.34
CA TRP A 70 -6.50 -0.42 3.76
C TRP A 70 -7.42 -0.08 2.58
N TYR A 71 -7.90 -1.13 1.90
CA TYR A 71 -8.75 -0.99 0.71
C TYR A 71 -10.16 -0.45 0.98
N GLU A 72 -10.66 -0.56 2.21
CA GLU A 72 -12.01 -0.14 2.57
C GLU A 72 -12.15 1.39 2.71
N CYS A 73 -11.04 2.11 2.80
CA CYS A 73 -11.04 3.56 2.87
C CYS A 73 -10.72 4.18 1.50
N GLN A 74 -11.75 4.67 0.81
CA GLN A 74 -11.59 5.29 -0.51
C GLN A 74 -10.65 6.50 -0.48
N GLU A 75 -10.64 7.27 0.61
CA GLU A 75 -9.79 8.45 0.75
C GLU A 75 -8.30 8.08 0.81
N VAL A 76 -7.95 7.04 1.57
CA VAL A 76 -6.59 6.49 1.60
C VAL A 76 -6.24 5.92 0.22
N PHE A 77 -7.13 5.13 -0.40
CA PHE A 77 -6.91 4.60 -1.75
C PHE A 77 -6.59 5.69 -2.79
N ASP A 78 -7.42 6.73 -2.83
CA ASP A 78 -7.25 7.87 -3.72
C ASP A 78 -5.92 8.59 -3.50
N MET A 79 -5.49 8.74 -2.25
CA MET A 79 -4.23 9.41 -1.93
C MET A 79 -3.02 8.68 -2.52
N TYR A 80 -2.95 7.34 -2.37
CA TYR A 80 -1.87 6.55 -2.96
C TYR A 80 -1.96 6.51 -4.49
N VAL A 81 -3.17 6.41 -5.05
CA VAL A 81 -3.38 6.45 -6.49
C VAL A 81 -2.89 7.76 -7.09
N ARG A 82 -3.28 8.90 -6.51
CA ARG A 82 -2.85 10.23 -6.98
C ARG A 82 -1.33 10.41 -6.88
N ALA A 83 -0.72 9.93 -5.80
CA ALA A 83 0.71 10.07 -5.58
C ALA A 83 1.56 9.15 -6.48
N LEU A 84 1.14 7.90 -6.72
CA LEU A 84 2.00 6.87 -7.29
C LEU A 84 1.71 6.54 -8.77
N ARG A 85 0.48 6.72 -9.25
CA ARG A 85 0.13 6.40 -10.66
C ARG A 85 0.98 7.12 -11.73
N PRO A 86 1.48 8.35 -11.52
CA PRO A 86 2.35 8.98 -12.51
C PRO A 86 3.65 8.22 -12.79
N ARG A 87 4.11 7.39 -11.84
CA ARG A 87 5.40 6.66 -11.92
C ARG A 87 5.23 5.14 -11.95
N TYR A 88 4.18 4.61 -11.35
CA TYR A 88 4.01 3.17 -11.17
C TYR A 88 2.71 2.65 -11.80
N ARG A 89 2.80 1.46 -12.38
CA ARG A 89 1.63 0.62 -12.61
C ARG A 89 1.29 -0.08 -11.30
N MET A 90 0.06 0.11 -10.82
CA MET A 90 -0.38 -0.41 -9.52
C MET A 90 -1.23 -1.67 -9.71
N HIS A 91 -0.91 -2.71 -8.95
CA HIS A 91 -1.70 -3.93 -8.85
C HIS A 91 -2.04 -4.17 -7.38
N GLY A 92 -3.30 -4.45 -7.08
CA GLY A 92 -3.78 -4.65 -5.72
C GLY A 92 -4.49 -5.97 -5.56
N LEU A 93 -4.20 -6.67 -4.47
CA LEU A 93 -4.88 -7.91 -4.10
C LEU A 93 -5.44 -7.75 -2.69
N GLN A 94 -6.76 -7.69 -2.61
CA GLN A 94 -7.45 -7.69 -1.32
C GLN A 94 -7.39 -9.08 -0.71
N ARG A 95 -7.37 -9.16 0.62
CA ARG A 95 -7.57 -10.44 1.29
C ARG A 95 -8.92 -10.99 0.83
N THR A 96 -8.90 -12.20 0.31
CA THR A 96 -10.14 -12.93 0.06
C THR A 96 -10.57 -13.52 1.39
N ASP A 97 -11.57 -12.92 2.01
CA ASP A 97 -12.25 -13.53 3.14
C ASP A 97 -13.04 -14.74 2.61
N GLY A 98 -12.35 -15.86 2.42
CA GLY A 98 -12.87 -17.08 1.80
C GLY A 98 -13.52 -16.84 0.43
N MET A 99 -12.71 -16.67 -0.64
CA MET A 99 -13.16 -16.51 -2.04
C MET A 99 -14.35 -15.55 -2.24
N LYS A 100 -14.05 -14.26 -2.42
CA LYS A 100 -14.83 -13.43 -3.35
C LYS A 100 -13.88 -12.76 -4.32
N THR A 101 -13.48 -13.52 -5.34
CA THR A 101 -13.03 -12.94 -6.61
C THR A 101 -14.11 -11.97 -7.07
N ARG A 102 -13.76 -10.72 -7.33
CA ARG A 102 -14.58 -9.93 -8.26
C ARG A 102 -14.14 -10.33 -9.67
N PRO A 103 -15.03 -10.88 -10.51
CA PRO A 103 -14.77 -11.00 -11.92
C PRO A 103 -14.96 -9.64 -12.61
N GLU A 104 -14.07 -9.42 -13.58
CA GLU A 104 -14.03 -8.40 -14.66
C GLU A 104 -13.69 -6.95 -14.29
#